data_AF-W4VQE1-F1
#
_entry.id   AF-W4VQE1-F1
#
_cell.length_a   1.000
_cell.length_b   1.000
_cell.length_c   1.000
_cell.angle_alpha   90.00
_cell.angle_beta   90.00
_cell.angle_gamma   90.00
#
_symmetry.space_group_name_H-M   'P 1'
#
loop_
_entity.id
_entity.type
_entity.pdbx_description
1 polymer ?
#
loop_
_entity_poly.entity_id
_entity_poly.type
_entity_poly.pdbx_seq_one_letter_code
_entity_poly.pdbx_strand_id
1 'polypeptide(L)'
;MLNDKPILMLPKPTTVDRATRNGGRGSTRYPEHNEQVRRILPKFRRLESAFDSERGKISESIAGINPEYALVFETVGTIENFVNAVRKIEGLDWLSEIEEYFDSDDNFYPVKDGGKSRG
;
A
#
# COMPACT_ATOMS: atom_id res chain seq x y z
N MET A 1 33.22 27.07 19.81
CA MET A 1 33.63 26.10 18.77
C MET A 1 32.54 26.06 17.73
N LEU A 2 32.86 26.45 16.49
CA LEU A 2 31.90 26.55 15.39
C LEU A 2 31.70 25.14 14.82
N ASN A 3 30.46 24.66 14.74
CA ASN A 3 30.13 23.32 14.27
C ASN A 3 30.40 23.18 12.77
N ASP A 4 31.50 22.51 12.41
CA ASP A 4 31.84 22.11 11.03
C ASP A 4 30.93 20.96 10.57
N LYS A 5 29.68 21.25 10.22
CA LYS A 5 28.84 20.30 9.47
C LYS A 5 29.17 20.40 7.98
N PRO A 6 29.46 19.29 7.30
CA PRO A 6 29.84 19.31 5.89
C PRO A 6 28.67 19.82 5.03
N ILE A 7 28.97 20.72 4.09
CA ILE A 7 28.01 21.22 3.12
C ILE A 7 27.77 20.14 2.06
N LEU A 8 26.54 19.62 1.98
CA LEU A 8 26.12 18.73 0.91
C LEU A 8 25.89 19.56 -0.37
N MET A 9 26.79 19.43 -1.34
CA MET A 9 26.56 19.91 -2.69
C MET A 9 25.77 18.87 -3.47
N LEU A 10 24.48 19.11 -3.64
CA LEU A 10 23.64 18.25 -4.49
C LEU A 10 23.93 18.55 -5.98
N PRO A 11 24.07 17.52 -6.82
CA PRO A 11 24.25 17.71 -8.26
C PRO A 11 23.02 18.38 -8.87
N LYS A 12 23.21 19.11 -9.97
CA LYS A 12 22.08 19.66 -10.73
C LYS A 12 21.21 18.50 -11.22
N PRO A 13 19.90 18.49 -10.92
CA PRO A 13 19.02 17.41 -11.36
C PRO A 13 19.04 17.32 -12.88
N THR A 14 19.27 16.11 -13.39
CA THR A 14 19.20 15.83 -14.83
C THR A 14 17.80 15.36 -15.14
N THR A 15 17.12 16.08 -16.04
CA THR A 15 15.81 15.67 -16.56
C THR A 15 16.01 14.49 -17.50
N VAL A 16 15.46 13.33 -17.15
CA VAL A 16 15.41 12.15 -18.02
C VAL A 16 14.01 12.04 -18.62
N ASP A 17 13.95 11.67 -19.90
CA ASP A 17 12.67 11.40 -20.55
C ASP A 17 11.99 10.20 -19.90
N ARG A 18 10.67 10.31 -19.70
CA ARG A 18 9.87 9.20 -19.15
C ARG A 18 9.95 8.03 -20.11
N ALA A 19 10.37 6.86 -19.62
CA ALA A 19 10.37 5.63 -20.40
C ALA A 19 8.97 5.37 -20.97
N THR A 20 8.84 5.35 -22.29
CA THR A 20 7.62 4.95 -22.99
C THR A 20 7.57 3.43 -23.05
N ARG A 21 6.75 2.82 -22.19
CA ARG A 21 6.50 1.38 -22.25
C ARG A 21 5.53 1.11 -23.40
N ASN A 22 5.95 0.33 -24.38
CA ASN A 22 5.08 -0.10 -25.49
C ASN A 22 3.84 -0.81 -24.90
N GLY A 23 2.67 -0.27 -25.21
CA GLY A 23 1.40 -0.65 -24.63
C GLY A 23 0.92 -2.02 -25.11
N GLY A 24 0.92 -2.97 -24.19
CA GLY A 24 -0.09 -4.01 -24.08
C GLY A 24 -0.39 -4.10 -22.60
N ARG A 25 -1.51 -3.52 -22.14
CA ARG A 25 -1.93 -3.67 -20.75
C ARG A 25 -2.43 -5.11 -20.63
N GLY A 26 -1.52 -6.05 -20.38
CA GLY A 26 -1.91 -7.41 -19.99
C GLY A 26 -2.96 -7.28 -18.89
N SER A 27 -4.13 -7.88 -19.11
CA SER A 27 -5.20 -7.82 -18.12
C SER A 27 -4.76 -8.62 -16.91
N THR A 28 -4.53 -7.99 -15.77
CA THR A 28 -4.32 -8.73 -14.52
C THR A 28 -5.66 -9.35 -14.13
N ARG A 29 -5.68 -10.66 -13.86
CA ARG A 29 -6.84 -11.25 -13.19
C ARG A 29 -6.87 -10.73 -11.76
N TYR A 30 -8.05 -10.33 -11.32
CA TYR A 30 -8.33 -10.01 -9.93
C TYR A 30 -9.28 -11.08 -9.36
N PRO A 31 -9.23 -11.35 -8.05
CA PRO A 31 -10.24 -12.18 -7.40
C PRO A 31 -11.63 -11.53 -7.52
N GLU A 32 -12.66 -12.35 -7.69
CA GLU A 32 -14.05 -11.88 -7.74
C GLU A 32 -14.48 -11.28 -6.39
N HIS A 33 -15.50 -10.42 -6.38
CA HIS A 33 -15.94 -9.73 -5.16
C HIS A 33 -16.18 -10.69 -3.97
N ASN A 34 -16.90 -11.79 -4.20
CA ASN A 34 -17.18 -12.78 -3.15
C ASN A 34 -15.91 -13.46 -2.63
N GLU A 35 -14.90 -13.64 -3.48
CA GLU A 35 -13.61 -14.20 -3.09
C GLU A 35 -12.80 -13.21 -2.27
N GLN A 36 -12.81 -11.93 -2.65
CA GLN A 36 -12.24 -10.85 -1.84
C GLN A 36 -12.87 -10.81 -0.45
N VAL A 37 -14.20 -10.82 -0.36
CA VAL A 37 -14.91 -10.81 0.93
C VAL A 37 -14.51 -12.01 1.79
N ARG A 38 -14.51 -13.24 1.23
CA ARG A 38 -14.10 -14.45 1.96
C ARG A 38 -12.67 -14.34 2.50
N ARG A 39 -11.75 -13.78 1.72
CA ARG A 39 -10.33 -13.66 2.09
C ARG A 39 -10.06 -12.56 3.11
N ILE A 40 -10.74 -11.42 2.97
CA ILE A 40 -10.36 -10.17 3.63
C ILE A 40 -11.19 -9.92 4.89
N LEU A 41 -12.48 -10.24 4.88
CA LEU A 41 -13.39 -9.96 6.01
C LEU A 41 -12.93 -10.59 7.34
N PRO A 42 -12.41 -11.84 7.39
CA PRO A 42 -11.93 -12.41 8.65
C PRO A 42 -10.74 -11.64 9.26
N LYS A 43 -9.87 -11.07 8.41
CA LYS A 43 -8.72 -10.27 8.86
C LYS A 43 -9.18 -8.95 9.48
N PHE A 44 -10.15 -8.28 8.85
CA PHE A 44 -10.75 -7.06 9.40
C PHE A 44 -11.47 -7.30 10.72
N ARG A 45 -12.23 -8.40 10.85
CA ARG A 45 -12.87 -8.76 12.13
C ARG A 45 -11.87 -8.98 13.25
N ARG A 46 -10.72 -9.60 12.93
CA ARG A 46 -9.63 -9.78 13.90
C ARG A 46 -9.02 -8.43 14.30
N LEU A 47 -8.80 -7.54 13.35
CA LEU A 47 -8.29 -6.19 13.60
C LEU A 47 -9.25 -5.39 14.50
N GLU A 48 -10.54 -5.39 14.17
CA GLU A 48 -11.60 -4.76 14.98
C GLU A 48 -11.62 -5.30 16.41
N SER A 49 -11.62 -6.63 16.56
CA SER A 49 -11.59 -7.28 17.88
C SER A 49 -10.32 -6.94 18.68
N ALA A 50 -9.17 -6.77 18.02
CA ALA A 50 -7.94 -6.36 18.68
C ALA A 50 -8.07 -4.93 19.22
N PHE A 51 -8.58 -3.99 18.41
CA PHE A 51 -8.85 -2.62 18.86
C PHE A 51 -9.83 -2.61 20.03
N ASP A 52 -10.96 -3.33 19.94
CA ASP A 52 -11.95 -3.40 21.02
C ASP A 52 -11.37 -3.97 22.32
N SER A 53 -10.49 -4.96 22.22
CA SER A 53 -9.80 -5.56 23.38
C SER A 53 -8.79 -4.60 24.03
N GLU A 54 -8.25 -3.65 23.27
CA GLU A 54 -7.31 -2.65 23.78
C GLU A 54 -8.00 -1.39 24.31
N ARG A 55 -9.21 -1.06 23.83
CA ARG A 55 -10.03 0.06 24.33
C ARG A 55 -10.37 -0.06 25.83
N GLY A 56 -10.38 -1.27 26.38
CA GLY A 56 -10.69 -1.55 27.79
C GLY A 56 -9.49 -1.60 28.74
N LYS A 57 -8.25 -1.48 28.23
CA LYS A 57 -7.05 -1.50 29.07
C LYS A 57 -6.84 -0.13 29.71
N ILE A 58 -7.46 0.08 30.87
CA ILE A 58 -7.16 1.22 31.74
C ILE A 58 -5.75 1.01 32.30
N SER A 59 -4.78 1.76 31.79
CA SER A 59 -3.45 1.85 32.39
C SER A 59 -3.55 2.68 33.67
N GLU A 60 -3.07 2.15 34.81
CA GLU A 60 -2.96 2.89 36.08
C GLU A 60 -1.94 4.05 36.02
N SER A 61 -1.22 4.18 34.89
CA SER A 61 -0.25 5.23 34.65
C SER A 61 -0.83 6.33 33.75
N ILE A 62 -0.86 7.56 34.28
CA ILE A 62 -1.16 8.81 33.54
C ILE A 62 -0.06 9.14 32.52
N ALA A 63 1.02 8.35 32.45
CA ALA A 63 2.06 8.52 31.42
C ALA A 63 1.57 8.03 30.04
N GLY A 64 0.65 8.78 29.43
CA GLY A 64 0.82 9.40 28.11
C GLY A 64 1.30 8.58 26.91
N ILE A 65 1.12 7.26 26.87
CA ILE A 65 1.34 6.51 25.63
C ILE A 65 0.02 6.53 24.87
N ASN A 66 -0.12 7.43 23.89
CA ASN A 66 -1.07 7.22 22.80
C ASN A 66 -0.38 6.27 21.84
N PRO A 67 -0.69 4.96 21.83
CA PRO A 67 -0.02 4.03 20.94
C PRO A 67 -0.26 4.42 19.48
N GLU A 68 0.82 4.65 18.74
CA GLU A 68 0.76 4.76 17.28
C GLU A 68 0.75 3.35 16.69
N TYR A 69 -0.30 3.04 15.91
CA TYR A 69 -0.42 1.76 15.21
C TYR A 69 -0.19 1.97 13.72
N ALA A 70 0.57 1.06 13.10
CA ALA A 70 0.78 1.02 11.66
C ALA A 70 0.07 -0.19 11.05
N LEU A 71 -0.61 0.01 9.93
CA LEU A 71 -1.21 -1.05 9.12
C LEU A 71 -0.54 -1.10 7.75
N VAL A 72 -0.03 -2.27 7.39
CA VAL A 72 0.66 -2.49 6.11
C VAL A 72 -0.28 -3.20 5.15
N PHE A 73 -0.38 -2.68 3.93
CA PHE A 73 -1.16 -3.26 2.84
C PHE A 73 -0.26 -3.56 1.64
N GLU A 74 -0.44 -4.73 1.06
CA GLU A 74 0.09 -5.09 -0.26
C GLU A 74 -1.06 -5.00 -1.26
N THR A 75 -0.88 -4.22 -2.33
CA THR A 75 -1.94 -3.98 -3.33
C THR A 75 -1.44 -4.22 -4.73
N VAL A 76 -2.28 -4.80 -5.59
CA VAL A 76 -2.02 -4.93 -7.02
C VAL A 76 -2.72 -3.81 -7.78
N GLY A 77 -1.95 -3.03 -8.54
CA GLY A 77 -2.45 -1.94 -9.37
C GLY A 77 -2.12 -0.55 -8.84
N THR A 78 -2.85 0.46 -9.32
CA THR A 78 -2.63 1.88 -9.01
C THR A 78 -3.04 2.20 -7.56
N ILE A 79 -2.07 2.56 -6.71
CA ILE A 79 -2.29 2.89 -5.29
C ILE A 79 -2.94 4.27 -5.10
N GLU A 80 -2.99 5.13 -6.13
CA GLU A 80 -3.40 6.53 -6.02
C GLU A 80 -4.82 6.68 -5.44
N ASN A 81 -5.76 5.85 -5.89
CA ASN A 81 -7.13 5.86 -5.37
C ASN A 81 -7.18 5.42 -3.91
N PHE A 82 -6.32 4.49 -3.50
CA PHE A 82 -6.23 4.01 -2.12
C PHE A 82 -5.68 5.11 -1.20
N VAL A 83 -4.56 5.73 -1.57
CA VAL A 83 -3.98 6.85 -0.80
C VAL A 83 -4.98 8.01 -0.68
N ASN A 84 -5.67 8.34 -1.77
CA ASN A 84 -6.70 9.40 -1.76
C ASN A 84 -7.89 9.08 -0.86
N ALA A 85 -8.22 7.80 -0.66
CA ALA A 85 -9.25 7.38 0.29
C ALA A 85 -8.75 7.48 1.73
N VAL A 86 -7.53 6.99 2.02
CA VAL A 86 -6.92 7.05 3.36
C VAL A 86 -6.82 8.50 3.86
N ARG A 87 -6.37 9.43 3.02
CA ARG A 87 -6.24 10.87 3.36
C ARG A 87 -7.55 11.55 3.79
N LYS A 88 -8.70 10.93 3.56
CA LYS A 88 -10.02 11.45 3.96
C LYS A 88 -10.50 10.91 5.30
N ILE A 89 -9.76 9.98 5.91
CA ILE A 89 -10.11 9.36 7.18
C ILE A 89 -9.36 10.11 8.28
N GLU A 90 -10.09 10.73 9.20
CA GLU A 90 -9.51 11.43 10.35
C GLU A 90 -8.73 10.45 11.24
N GLY A 91 -7.54 10.85 11.68
CA GLY A 91 -6.68 10.06 12.56
C GLY A 91 -5.87 8.97 11.84
N LEU A 92 -5.93 8.88 10.51
CA LEU A 92 -5.06 8.02 9.72
C LEU A 92 -4.05 8.85 8.93
N ASP A 93 -2.77 8.54 9.12
CA ASP A 93 -1.69 9.08 8.31
C ASP A 93 -1.12 8.01 7.38
N TRP A 94 -0.84 8.41 6.13
CA TRP A 94 -0.22 7.53 5.15
C TRP A 94 1.31 7.58 5.32
N LEU A 95 1.88 6.47 5.79
CA LEU A 95 3.32 6.25 5.90
C LEU A 95 3.75 5.39 4.71
N SER A 96 4.63 5.87 3.81
CA SER A 96 4.84 5.19 2.52
C SER A 96 6.29 4.97 2.11
N GLU A 97 6.52 3.74 1.65
CA GLU A 97 7.35 3.39 0.50
C GLU A 97 6.42 2.75 -0.55
N ILE A 98 6.62 3.02 -1.85
CA ILE A 98 5.81 2.45 -2.94
C ILE A 98 6.69 1.49 -3.73
N GLU A 99 6.29 0.22 -3.79
CA GLU A 99 6.88 -0.75 -4.71
C GLU A 99 6.00 -0.89 -5.96
N GLU A 100 6.58 -0.69 -7.14
CA GLU A 100 5.88 -0.78 -8.43
C GLU A 100 5.76 -2.22 -8.97
N TYR A 101 6.35 -3.18 -8.27
CA TYR A 101 6.41 -4.58 -8.68
C TYR A 101 5.68 -5.47 -7.67
N PHE A 102 4.93 -6.45 -8.17
CA PHE A 102 4.29 -7.46 -7.35
C PHE A 102 4.59 -8.84 -7.95
N ASP A 103 4.81 -9.83 -7.09
CA ASP A 103 4.90 -11.22 -7.51
C ASP A 103 3.52 -11.77 -7.83
N SER A 104 3.42 -12.56 -8.90
CA SER A 104 2.14 -13.19 -9.25
C SER A 104 1.78 -14.27 -8.23
N ASP A 105 0.51 -14.33 -7.83
CA ASP A 105 -0.04 -15.36 -6.95
C ASP A 105 -1.30 -16.02 -7.57
N ASP A 106 -1.95 -16.90 -6.82
CA ASP A 106 -3.17 -17.60 -7.27
C ASP A 106 -4.36 -16.66 -7.60
N ASN A 107 -4.30 -15.41 -7.14
CA ASN A 107 -5.37 -14.42 -7.23
C ASN A 107 -5.04 -13.28 -8.21
N PHE A 108 -3.77 -12.95 -8.34
CA PHE A 108 -3.23 -11.79 -9.05
C PHE A 108 -2.15 -12.27 -10.00
N TYR A 109 -2.52 -12.48 -11.26
CA TYR A 109 -1.58 -12.91 -12.30
C TYR A 109 -1.92 -12.29 -13.65
N PRO A 110 -0.93 -12.08 -14.53
CA PRO A 110 -1.17 -11.56 -15.86
C PRO A 110 -1.93 -12.56 -16.73
N VAL A 111 -3.01 -12.12 -17.35
CA VAL A 111 -3.75 -12.85 -18.38
C VAL A 111 -3.27 -12.37 -19.75
N LYS A 112 -2.93 -13.30 -20.64
CA LYS A 112 -2.63 -12.97 -22.04
C LYS A 112 -3.95 -12.65 -22.75
N ASP A 113 -4.04 -11.47 -23.35
CA ASP A 113 -5.14 -11.18 -24.28
C ASP A 113 -5.08 -12.19 -25.43
N GLY A 114 -6.22 -12.87 -25.66
CA GLY A 114 -6.33 -13.99 -26.57
C GLY A 114 -5.78 -13.67 -27.95
N GLY A 115 -4.61 -14.23 -28.26
CA GLY A 115 -4.13 -14.31 -29.63
C GLY A 115 -5.14 -15.11 -30.43
N LYS A 116 -5.86 -14.46 -31.35
CA LYS A 116 -6.62 -15.17 -32.39
C LYS A 116 -5.69 -16.20 -33.04
N SER A 117 -5.93 -17.49 -32.81
CA SER A 117 -5.41 -18.52 -33.71
C SER A 117 -6.10 -18.32 -35.05
N ARG A 118 -5.39 -17.75 -36.01
CA ARG A 118 -5.77 -17.90 -37.41
C ARG A 118 -5.47 -19.36 -37.78
N GLY A 119 -6.54 -20.15 -37.93
CA GLY A 119 -6.51 -21.32 -38.80
C GLY A 119 -6.46 -20.91 -40.26
#